data_AF-A0A519F0B4-F1
#
_entry.id   AF-A0A519F0B4-F1
#
_cell.length_a   1.000
_cell.length_b   1.000
_cell.length_c   1.000
_cell.angle_alpha   90.00
_cell.angle_beta   90.00
_cell.angle_gamma   90.00
#
_symmetry.space_group_name_H-M   'P 1'
#
loop_
_entity.id
_entity.type
_entity.pdbx_description
1 polymer ?
#
loop_
_entity_poly.entity_id
_entity_poly.type
_entity_poly.pdbx_seq_one_letter_code
_entity_poly.pdbx_strand_id
1 'polypeptide(L)' 'AFATLALLQANPSFVALVSIEVAQFFAQQQMCCILPLALASRSEPYELVTRKGAPVQPAAKLLIDELLHRRS' A
#
# COMPACT_ATOMS: atom_id res chain seq x y z
N ALA A 1 2.44 7.52 -1.80
CA ALA A 1 2.71 7.12 -3.19
C ALA A 1 2.94 8.30 -4.15
N PHE A 2 2.23 9.43 -4.02
CA PHE A 2 2.38 10.57 -4.94
C PHE A 2 3.80 11.12 -5.08
N ALA A 3 4.56 11.23 -3.98
CA ALA A 3 5.96 11.68 -4.04
C ALA A 3 6.82 10.77 -4.92
N THR A 4 6.63 9.45 -4.82
CA THR A 4 7.31 8.46 -5.66
C THR A 4 6.98 8.67 -7.14
N LEU A 5 5.71 8.91 -7.46
CA LEU A 5 5.28 9.15 -8.83
C LEU A 5 5.83 10.47 -9.39
N ALA A 6 5.88 11.53 -8.59
CA ALA A 6 6.49 12.79 -8.99
C ALA A 6 7.98 12.60 -9.35
N LEU A 7 8.71 11.78 -8.59
CA LEU A 7 10.11 11.44 -8.91
C LEU A 7 10.24 10.62 -10.20
N LEU A 8 9.35 9.64 -10.42
CA LEU A 8 9.32 8.85 -11.67
C LEU A 8 9.03 9.74 -12.89
N GLN A 9 8.11 10.69 -12.75
CA GLN A 9 7.74 11.63 -13.82
C GLN A 9 8.87 12.62 -14.13
N ALA A 10 9.63 13.04 -13.10
CA ALA A 10 10.74 13.96 -13.27
C ALA A 10 11.95 13.33 -13.99
N ASN A 11 12.12 12.00 -13.91
CA ASN A 11 13.24 11.31 -14.55
C ASN A 11 12.84 9.94 -15.13
N PRO A 12 12.85 9.77 -16.47
CA PRO A 12 12.42 8.54 -17.12
C PRO A 12 13.37 7.35 -16.89
N SER A 13 14.56 7.56 -16.33
CA SER A 13 15.48 6.49 -15.95
C SER A 13 15.17 5.87 -14.58
N PHE A 14 14.21 6.41 -13.83
CA PHE A 14 13.84 5.89 -12.52
C PHE A 14 12.82 4.76 -12.61
N VAL A 15 12.97 3.81 -11.68
CA VAL A 15 12.05 2.70 -11.45
C VAL A 15 11.77 2.64 -9.96
N ALA A 16 10.54 2.33 -9.58
CA ALA A 16 10.15 2.19 -8.18
C ALA A 16 9.39 0.89 -7.94
N LEU A 17 9.53 0.35 -6.73
CA LEU A 17 8.68 -0.72 -6.22
C LEU A 17 7.52 -0.10 -5.44
N VAL A 18 6.29 -0.44 -5.81
CA VAL A 18 5.06 0.01 -5.16
C VAL A 18 4.10 -1.18 -5.04
N SER A 19 3.04 -1.04 -4.24
CA SER A 19 2.00 -2.06 -4.20
C SER A 19 1.29 -2.18 -5.54
N ILE A 20 0.77 -3.38 -5.84
CA ILE A 20 0.10 -3.69 -7.11
C ILE A 20 -1.07 -2.73 -7.36
N GLU A 21 -1.92 -2.49 -6.35
CA GLU A 21 -3.06 -1.58 -6.47
C GLU A 21 -2.63 -0.15 -6.84
N VAL A 22 -1.56 0.34 -6.24
CA VAL A 22 -1.02 1.68 -6.53
C VAL A 22 -0.44 1.74 -7.94
N ALA A 23 0.31 0.72 -8.38
CA ALA A 23 0.84 0.64 -9.74
C ALA A 23 -0.29 0.64 -10.78
N GLN A 24 -1.33 -0.17 -10.54
CA GLN A 24 -2.49 -0.29 -11.42
C GLN A 24 -3.27 1.02 -11.51
N PHE A 25 -3.54 1.67 -10.37
CA PHE A 25 -4.24 2.95 -10.33
C PHE A 25 -3.54 4.00 -11.22
N PHE A 26 -2.22 4.15 -11.08
CA PHE A 26 -1.48 5.14 -11.85
C PHE A 26 -1.25 4.75 -13.31
N ALA A 27 -1.12 3.46 -13.61
CA ALA A 27 -1.05 2.97 -14.99
C ALA A 27 -2.37 3.19 -15.74
N GLN A 28 -3.52 2.99 -15.08
CA GLN A 28 -4.83 3.29 -15.67
C GLN A 28 -4.99 4.77 -16.01
N GLN A 29 -4.39 5.66 -15.23
CA GLN A 29 -4.35 7.11 -15.50
C GLN A 29 -3.22 7.51 -16.48
N GLN A 30 -2.53 6.55 -17.09
CA GLN A 30 -1.44 6.78 -18.06
C GLN A 30 -0.25 7.57 -17.48
N MET A 31 -0.10 7.59 -16.15
CA MET A 31 0.96 8.32 -15.45
C MET A 31 2.19 7.45 -15.16
N CYS A 32 2.16 6.14 -15.43
CA CYS A 32 3.32 5.28 -15.39
C CYS A 32 3.05 4.02 -16.21
N CYS A 33 4.10 3.25 -16.50
CA CYS A 33 3.97 1.90 -17.01
C CYS A 33 4.42 0.89 -15.96
N ILE A 34 3.85 -0.32 -16.02
CA ILE A 34 4.26 -1.43 -15.17
C ILE A 34 5.25 -2.27 -15.97
N LEU A 35 6.47 -2.44 -15.45
CA LEU A 35 7.46 -3.32 -16.08
C LEU A 35 7.03 -4.78 -15.90
N PRO A 36 7.13 -5.64 -16.94
CA PRO A 36 6.75 -7.05 -16.88
C PRO A 36 7.82 -7.88 -16.16
N LEU A 37 8.10 -7.52 -14.91
CA LEU A 37 9.09 -8.15 -14.05
C LEU A 37 8.39 -8.90 -12.92
N ALA A 38 8.59 -10.21 -12.85
CA ALA A 38 8.14 -11.01 -11.72
C ALA A 38 9.15 -10.88 -10.58
N LEU A 39 8.77 -10.14 -9.55
CA LEU A 39 9.55 -10.06 -8.31
C LEU A 39 9.01 -11.10 -7.32
N ALA A 40 9.88 -11.98 -6.84
CA ALA A 40 9.56 -12.88 -5.73
C ALA A 40 9.54 -12.09 -4.41
N SER A 41 8.57 -11.19 -4.28
CA SER A 41 8.38 -10.38 -3.09
C SER A 41 7.60 -11.17 -2.04
N ARG A 42 8.22 -11.39 -0.87
CA ARG A 42 7.47 -11.80 0.32
C ARG A 42 6.89 -10.54 0.94
N SER A 43 5.75 -10.09 0.44
CA SER A 43 4.99 -9.05 1.13
C SER A 43 4.50 -9.63 2.45
N GLU A 44 5.06 -9.15 3.56
CA GLU A 44 4.51 -9.44 4.88
C GLU A 44 3.06 -8.94 4.93
N PRO A 45 2.15 -9.68 5.58
CA PRO A 45 0.77 -9.25 5.71
C PRO A 45 0.68 -7.88 6.41
N TYR A 46 -0.32 -7.08 6.03
CA TYR A 46 -0.64 -5.87 6.78
C TYR A 46 -1.00 -6.20 8.23
N GLU A 47 -0.50 -5.39 9.17
CA GLU A 47 -0.73 -5.55 10.60
C GLU A 47 -1.38 -4.30 11.21
N LEU A 48 -2.19 -4.51 12.24
CA LEU A 48 -2.78 -3.44 13.05
C LEU A 48 -1.82 -3.08 14.18
N VAL A 49 -1.28 -1.86 14.16
CA VAL A 49 -0.36 -1.37 15.19
C VAL A 49 -1.12 -0.52 16.20
N THR A 50 -1.04 -0.87 17.48
CA THR A 50 -1.62 -0.10 18.59
C THR A 50 -0.54 0.24 19.63
N ARG A 51 -0.73 1.34 20.36
CA ARG A 51 0.19 1.70 21.45
C ARG A 51 0.03 0.71 22.60
N LYS A 52 1.11 0.00 22.93
CA LYS A 52 1.14 -0.89 24.11
C LYS A 52 0.80 -0.10 25.39
N GLY A 53 -0.15 -0.61 26.16
CA GLY A 53 -0.60 -0.01 27.43
C GLY A 53 -1.60 1.15 27.29
N ALA A 54 -1.94 1.57 26.06
CA ALA A 54 -3.04 2.50 25.87
C ALA A 54 -4.39 1.76 25.87
N PRO A 55 -5.43 2.28 26.56
CA PRO A 55 -6.75 1.68 26.50
C PRO A 55 -7.33 1.84 25.09
N VAL A 56 -7.87 0.74 24.54
CA VAL A 56 -8.60 0.77 23.27
C VAL A 56 -10.00 1.28 23.53
N GLN A 57 -10.38 2.37 22.87
CA GLN A 57 -11.73 2.93 22.99
C GLN A 57 -12.78 1.98 22.38
N PRO A 58 -14.01 1.93 22.89
CA PRO A 58 -15.06 1.05 22.34
C PRO A 58 -15.28 1.21 20.83
N ALA A 59 -15.27 2.44 20.32
CA ALA A 59 -15.39 2.70 18.87
C ALA A 59 -14.19 2.16 18.07
N ALA A 60 -12.97 2.26 18.62
CA ALA A 60 -11.78 1.72 17.98
C ALA A 60 -11.82 0.19 17.93
N LYS A 61 -12.38 -0.46 18.96
CA LYS A 61 -12.57 -1.91 18.98
C LYS A 61 -13.52 -2.37 17.87
N LEU A 62 -14.66 -1.70 17.69
CA LEU A 62 -15.60 -2.02 16.60
C LEU A 62 -14.93 -1.93 15.22
N LEU A 63 -14.11 -0.89 14.99
CA LEU A 63 -13.37 -0.75 13.74
C LEU A 63 -12.35 -1.88 13.56
N ILE A 64 -11.60 -2.23 14.60
CA ILE A 64 -10.63 -3.33 14.56
C ILE A 64 -11.34 -4.65 14.23
N ASP A 65 -12.45 -4.94 14.89
CA ASP A 65 -13.21 -6.18 14.69
C ASP A 65 -13.73 -6.28 13.24
N GLU A 66 -14.25 -5.18 12.68
CA GLU A 66 -14.71 -5.12 11.29
C GLU A 66 -13.56 -5.31 10.28
N LEU A 67 -12.42 -4.66 10.51
CA LEU A 67 -11.24 -4.79 9.65
C LEU A 67 -10.66 -6.21 9.68
N LEU A 68 -10.72 -6.88 10.82
CA LEU A 68 -10.30 -8.27 10.95
C LEU A 68 -11.30 -9.24 10.32
N HIS A 69 -12.61 -8.95 10.39
CA HIS A 69 -13.63 -9.77 9.75
C HIS A 69 -13.55 -9.73 8.22
N ARG A 70 -13.30 -8.56 7.61
CA ARG A 70 -13.17 -8.43 6.14
C ARG A 70 -11.90 -9.08 5.56
N ARG A 71 -11.00 -9.56 6.42
CA ARG A 71 -9.72 -10.17 6.01
C ARG A 71 -9.85 -11.66 5.70
N SER A 72 -10.94 -12.33 6.10
CA SER A 72 -11.26 -13.74 5.79
C SER A 72 -12.09 -13.87 4.53
#